data_AF-A0A512IXL1-F1
#
_entry.id   AF-A0A512IXL1-F1
#
_cell.length_a   1.000
_cell.length_b   1.000
_cell.length_c   1.000
_cell.angle_alpha   90.00
_cell.angle_beta   90.00
_cell.angle_gamma   90.00
#
_symmetry.space_group_name_H-M   'P 1'
#
loop_
_entity.id
_entity.type
_entity.pdbx_description
1 polymer ?
#
loop_
_entity_poly.entity_id
_entity_poly.type
_entity_poly.pdbx_seq_one_letter_code
_entity_poly.pdbx_strand_id
1 'polypeptide(L)'
;MPHYYFHLRTPHGLQWDTEGVPFTGLDEAYLDVCRAIAEMAVDLIQAGMPRVELLRYDFEIADREGRLLMDVPFAEVLDRNSVPARHRGGRGAGAEIERTRHLIALLHQQREALCANLSRTRELLDRLRSRDRDPRTMHRA
;
A
#
# COMPACT_ATOMS: atom_id res chain seq x y z
N MET A 1 -2.04 -15.59 6.12
CA MET A 1 -3.30 -14.89 5.82
C MET A 1 -3.04 -13.85 4.74
N PRO A 2 -3.92 -13.72 3.74
CA PRO A 2 -3.84 -12.63 2.77
C PRO A 2 -3.80 -11.28 3.49
N HIS A 3 -3.01 -10.33 2.98
CA HIS A 3 -2.96 -8.96 3.48
C HIS A 3 -3.75 -8.07 2.56
N TYR A 4 -4.62 -7.25 3.14
CA TYR A 4 -5.46 -6.29 2.45
C TYR A 4 -5.05 -4.88 2.87
N TYR A 5 -5.03 -3.97 1.91
CA TYR A 5 -4.63 -2.58 2.11
C TYR A 5 -5.84 -1.68 1.87
N PHE A 6 -6.04 -0.69 2.74
CA PHE A 6 -7.25 0.13 2.74
C PHE A 6 -6.91 1.58 2.40
N HIS A 7 -7.02 1.95 1.12
CA HIS A 7 -6.71 3.31 0.69
C HIS A 7 -7.96 4.18 0.76
N LEU A 8 -7.87 5.35 1.40
CA LEU A 8 -8.99 6.28 1.49
C LEU A 8 -8.99 7.23 0.29
N ARG A 9 -10.03 7.15 -0.53
CA ARG A 9 -10.27 8.10 -1.60
C ARG A 9 -11.11 9.25 -1.08
N THR A 10 -10.54 10.44 -1.13
CA THR A 10 -11.23 11.70 -0.83
C THR A 10 -11.45 12.49 -2.13
N PRO A 11 -12.32 13.51 -2.14
CA PRO A 11 -12.44 14.44 -3.26
C PRO A 11 -11.13 15.14 -3.64
N HIS A 12 -10.15 15.19 -2.73
CA HIS A 12 -8.86 15.84 -2.91
C HIS A 12 -7.74 14.90 -3.34
N GLY A 13 -7.98 13.58 -3.35
CA GLY A 13 -6.99 12.58 -3.74
C GLY A 13 -7.07 11.28 -2.96
N LEU A 14 -6.15 10.37 -3.28
CA LEU A 14 -6.04 9.05 -2.67
C LEU A 14 -5.00 9.07 -1.55
N GLN A 15 -5.40 8.68 -0.35
CA GLN A 15 -4.52 8.47 0.79
C GLN A 15 -4.20 6.98 0.93
N TRP A 16 -2.91 6.67 0.80
CA TRP A 16 -2.42 5.29 0.80
C TRP A 16 -2.18 4.78 2.21
N ASP A 17 -2.84 3.68 2.56
CA ASP A 17 -2.41 2.80 3.64
C ASP A 17 -1.24 1.90 3.20
N THR A 18 -0.15 1.95 3.96
CA THR A 18 1.07 1.14 3.74
C THR A 18 1.22 -0.02 4.72
N GLU A 19 0.42 -0.06 5.78
CA GLU A 19 0.51 -1.07 6.83
C GLU A 19 -0.24 -2.33 6.40
N GLY A 20 -1.49 -2.16 5.96
CA GLY A 20 -2.37 -3.26 5.59
C GLY A 20 -2.70 -4.18 6.77
N VAL A 21 -3.77 -4.97 6.66
CA VAL A 21 -4.26 -5.83 7.73
C VAL A 21 -4.47 -7.25 7.21
N PRO A 22 -4.06 -8.29 7.95
CA PRO A 22 -4.31 -9.66 7.57
C PRO A 22 -5.78 -10.03 7.83
N PHE A 23 -6.47 -10.50 6.78
CA PHE A 23 -7.83 -11.06 6.90
C PHE A 23 -7.90 -12.46 6.28
N THR A 24 -8.90 -13.25 6.67
CA THR A 24 -9.11 -14.59 6.12
C THR A 24 -9.62 -14.53 4.67
N GLY A 25 -10.38 -13.48 4.34
CA GLY A 25 -10.97 -13.27 3.02
C GLY A 25 -11.42 -11.83 2.80
N LEU A 26 -11.83 -11.54 1.56
CA LEU A 26 -12.28 -10.20 1.16
C LEU A 26 -13.54 -9.75 1.90
N ASP A 27 -14.43 -10.69 2.25
CA ASP A 27 -15.67 -10.40 2.98
C ASP A 27 -15.38 -9.87 4.40
N GLU A 28 -14.38 -10.43 5.09
CA GLU A 28 -13.98 -9.93 6.41
C GLU A 28 -13.35 -8.54 6.31
N ALA A 29 -12.49 -8.32 5.31
CA ALA A 29 -11.89 -7.02 5.04
C ALA A 29 -12.97 -5.96 4.71
N TYR A 30 -14.02 -6.34 3.99
CA TYR A 30 -15.17 -5.48 3.70
C TYR A 30 -15.95 -5.11 4.96
N LEU A 31 -16.29 -6.08 5.81
CA LEU A 31 -17.03 -5.83 7.05
C LEU A 31 -16.25 -4.92 8.00
N ASP A 32 -14.92 -5.06 8.02
CA ASP A 32 -14.04 -4.18 8.78
C ASP A 32 -14.06 -2.74 8.23
N VAL A 33 -13.95 -2.58 6.90
CA VAL A 33 -14.10 -1.27 6.24
C VAL A 33 -15.44 -0.63 6.54
N CYS A 34 -16.55 -1.38 6.48
CA CYS A 34 -17.87 -0.86 6.81
C CYS A 34 -17.94 -0.33 8.25
N ARG A 35 -17.27 -0.99 9.20
CA ARG A 35 -17.16 -0.52 10.58
C ARG A 35 -16.32 0.75 10.68
N ALA A 36 -15.15 0.75 10.05
CA ALA A 36 -14.26 1.90 10.01
C ALA A 36 -14.94 3.14 9.41
N ILE A 37 -15.71 2.97 8.33
CA ILE A 37 -16.52 4.05 7.73
C ILE A 37 -17.50 4.64 8.75
N ALA A 38 -18.22 3.78 9.49
CA ALA A 38 -19.20 4.25 10.46
C ALA A 38 -18.54 5.01 11.62
N GLU A 39 -17.41 4.52 12.13
CA GLU A 39 -16.64 5.17 13.20
C GLU A 39 -16.06 6.52 12.72
N MET A 40 -15.38 6.53 11.57
CA MET A 40 -14.83 7.74 10.97
C MET A 40 -15.90 8.78 10.65
N ALA A 41 -17.07 8.36 10.19
CA ALA A 41 -18.15 9.28 9.88
C ALA A 41 -18.64 10.02 11.13
N VAL A 42 -18.70 9.35 12.29
CA VAL A 42 -19.06 10.00 13.55
C VAL A 42 -18.05 11.10 13.89
N ASP A 43 -16.76 10.78 13.84
CA ASP A 43 -15.69 11.72 14.18
C ASP A 43 -15.65 12.91 13.22
N LEU A 44 -15.77 12.66 11.92
CA LEU A 44 -15.73 13.70 10.89
C LEU A 44 -16.96 14.61 10.95
N ILE A 45 -18.15 14.07 11.20
CA ILE A 45 -19.36 14.87 11.41
C ILE A 45 -19.22 15.74 12.66
N GLN A 46 -18.70 15.18 13.77
CA GLN A 46 -18.45 15.93 15.00
C GLN A 46 -17.41 17.04 14.79
N ALA A 47 -16.42 16.83 13.93
CA ALA A 47 -15.44 17.83 13.52
C ALA A 47 -16.02 18.91 12.58
N GLY A 48 -17.30 18.84 12.22
CA GLY A 48 -18.00 19.82 11.41
C GLY A 48 -18.05 19.52 9.91
N MET A 49 -17.61 18.33 9.48
CA MET A 49 -17.72 17.93 8.07
C MET A 49 -19.18 17.65 7.70
N PRO A 50 -19.72 18.29 6.65
CA PRO A 50 -21.09 18.04 6.23
C PRO A 50 -21.24 16.63 5.64
N ARG A 51 -22.34 15.96 5.97
CA ARG A 51 -22.63 14.60 5.49
C ARG A 51 -22.57 14.46 3.96
N VAL A 52 -22.97 15.49 3.22
CA VAL A 52 -22.92 15.52 1.74
C VAL A 52 -21.49 15.40 1.21
N GLU A 53 -20.51 15.88 1.97
CA GLU A 53 -19.09 15.77 1.61
C GLU A 53 -18.56 14.37 1.94
N LEU A 54 -18.93 13.81 3.09
CA LEU A 54 -18.63 12.42 3.47
C LEU A 54 -19.13 11.39 2.44
N LEU A 55 -20.29 11.61 1.83
CA LEU A 55 -20.83 10.72 0.79
C LEU A 55 -19.99 10.68 -0.49
N ARG A 56 -18.96 11.53 -0.63
CA ARG A 56 -18.01 11.54 -1.76
C ARG A 56 -16.70 10.81 -1.45
N TYR A 57 -16.62 10.19 -0.27
CA TYR A 57 -15.46 9.41 0.15
C TYR A 57 -15.69 7.95 -0.18
N ASP A 58 -14.63 7.26 -0.58
CA ASP A 58 -14.66 5.82 -0.84
C ASP A 58 -13.43 5.16 -0.21
N PHE A 59 -13.56 3.92 0.25
CA PHE A 59 -12.40 3.07 0.55
C PHE A 59 -12.07 2.17 -0.62
N GLU A 60 -10.79 1.99 -0.88
CA GLU A 60 -10.27 1.02 -1.84
C GLU A 60 -9.57 -0.10 -1.09
N ILE A 61 -10.09 -1.32 -1.22
CA ILE A 61 -9.45 -2.53 -0.73
C ILE A 61 -8.55 -3.06 -1.84
N ALA A 62 -7.25 -3.13 -1.57
CA ALA A 62 -6.25 -3.64 -2.48
C ALA A 62 -5.49 -4.85 -1.90
N ASP A 63 -4.90 -5.65 -2.77
CA ASP A 63 -3.94 -6.69 -2.37
C ASP A 63 -2.52 -6.13 -2.16
N ARG A 64 -1.60 -7.00 -1.77
CA ARG A 64 -0.18 -6.67 -1.56
C ARG A 64 0.54 -6.18 -2.81
N GLU A 65 0.04 -6.52 -4.00
CA GLU A 65 0.59 -6.05 -5.26
C GLU A 65 0.00 -4.69 -5.66
N GLY A 66 -0.87 -4.12 -4.82
CA GLY A 66 -1.56 -2.86 -5.06
C GLY A 66 -2.66 -2.99 -6.12
N ARG A 67 -3.15 -4.21 -6.37
CA ARG A 67 -4.30 -4.44 -7.25
C ARG A 67 -5.57 -4.15 -6.47
N LEU A 68 -6.41 -3.30 -7.05
CA LEU A 68 -7.72 -3.00 -6.49
C LEU A 68 -8.59 -4.27 -6.56
N LEU A 69 -9.04 -4.72 -5.40
CA LEU A 69 -9.97 -5.83 -5.26
C LEU A 69 -11.41 -5.31 -5.18
N MET A 70 -11.63 -4.20 -4.45
CA MET A 70 -12.95 -3.63 -4.27
C MET A 70 -12.95 -2.15 -3.89
N ASP A 71 -13.93 -1.41 -4.39
CA ASP A 71 -14.31 -0.07 -3.94
C ASP A 71 -15.51 -0.14 -2.97
N VAL A 72 -15.43 0.59 -1.85
CA VAL A 72 -16.47 0.66 -0.82
C VAL A 72 -16.82 2.13 -0.56
N PRO A 73 -17.86 2.66 -1.23
CA PRO A 73 -18.30 4.03 -1.03
C PRO A 73 -18.84 4.27 0.37
N PHE A 74 -18.55 5.43 0.97
CA PHE A 74 -19.16 5.82 2.25
C PHE A 74 -20.68 5.91 2.14
N ALA A 75 -21.20 6.25 0.96
CA ALA A 75 -22.64 6.25 0.70
C ALA A 75 -23.31 4.90 0.93
N GLU A 76 -22.61 3.79 0.67
CA GLU A 76 -23.13 2.44 0.88
C GLU A 76 -23.45 2.15 2.36
N VAL A 77 -22.60 2.66 3.25
CA VAL A 77 -22.73 2.44 4.70
C VAL A 77 -23.61 3.51 5.34
N LEU A 78 -23.45 4.76 4.91
CA LEU A 78 -24.08 5.91 5.55
C LEU A 78 -25.47 6.23 5.01
N ASP A 79 -25.81 5.85 3.79
CA ASP A 79 -27.14 6.10 3.22
C ASP A 79 -27.95 4.80 3.14
N ARG A 80 -29.01 4.72 3.95
CA ARG A 80 -29.93 3.58 4.02
C ARG A 80 -30.71 3.33 2.73
N ASN A 81 -30.77 4.32 1.83
CA ASN A 81 -31.42 4.22 0.54
C ASN A 81 -30.43 4.01 -0.61
N SER A 82 -29.13 3.91 -0.32
CA SER A 82 -28.16 3.63 -1.36
C SER A 82 -28.35 2.20 -1.86
N VAL A 83 -28.58 2.08 -3.17
CA VAL A 83 -28.41 0.79 -3.86
C VAL A 83 -26.90 0.55 -3.89
N PRO A 84 -26.39 -0.67 -3.56
CA PRO A 84 -24.97 -0.97 -3.63
C PRO A 84 -24.44 -0.49 -4.96
N ALA A 85 -23.45 0.40 -4.91
CA ALA A 85 -22.96 1.08 -6.09
C ALA A 85 -22.38 0.00 -7.01
N ARG A 86 -23.06 -0.27 -8.13
CA ARG A 86 -22.58 -1.19 -9.16
C ARG A 86 -21.14 -0.78 -9.50
N HIS A 87 -20.16 -1.61 -9.13
CA HIS A 87 -18.72 -1.45 -9.33
C HIS A 87 -18.43 -0.56 -10.55
N ARG A 88 -18.22 0.74 -10.32
CA ARG A 88 -18.04 1.69 -11.42
C ARG A 88 -16.59 1.65 -11.83
N GLY A 89 -16.29 0.77 -12.78
CA GLY A 89 -15.03 0.72 -13.50
C GLY A 89 -14.57 2.12 -13.92
N GLY A 90 -13.39 2.49 -13.41
CA GLY A 90 -12.81 3.82 -13.51
C GLY A 90 -12.63 4.30 -14.95
N ARG A 91 -12.97 5.57 -15.18
CA ARG A 91 -12.71 6.28 -16.44
C ARG A 91 -12.02 7.59 -16.12
N GLY A 92 -10.75 7.53 -15.71
CA GLY A 92 -9.92 8.73 -15.52
C GLY A 92 -8.70 8.55 -14.62
N ALA A 93 -8.82 7.81 -13.52
CA ALA A 93 -7.73 7.66 -12.53
C ALA A 93 -6.66 6.62 -12.90
N GLY A 94 -6.98 5.68 -13.80
CA GLY A 94 -6.08 4.58 -14.17
C GLY A 94 -4.75 5.05 -14.77
N ALA A 95 -4.78 6.08 -15.62
CA ALA A 95 -3.58 6.55 -16.32
C ALA A 95 -2.60 7.35 -15.43
N GLU A 96 -3.10 8.00 -14.39
CA GLU A 96 -2.25 8.75 -13.44
C GLU A 96 -1.72 7.83 -12.35
N ILE A 97 -2.54 6.87 -11.91
CA ILE A 97 -2.12 5.79 -11.01
C ILE A 97 -1.10 4.88 -11.70
N GLU A 98 -1.24 4.56 -13.00
CA GLU A 98 -0.21 3.81 -13.74
C GLU A 98 1.11 4.58 -13.86
N ARG A 99 1.07 5.90 -14.08
CA ARG A 99 2.29 6.71 -14.13
C ARG A 99 3.03 6.74 -12.80
N THR A 100 2.30 6.91 -11.71
CA THR A 100 2.89 6.89 -10.36
C THR A 100 3.35 5.49 -9.98
N ARG A 101 2.62 4.43 -10.37
CA ARG A 101 3.05 3.02 -10.22
C ARG A 101 4.32 2.72 -11.01
N HIS A 102 4.45 3.24 -12.23
CA HIS A 102 5.66 3.08 -13.04
C HIS A 102 6.85 3.77 -12.37
N LEU A 103 6.65 4.96 -11.80
CA LEU A 103 7.69 5.69 -11.09
C LEU A 103 8.11 4.97 -9.79
N ILE A 104 7.16 4.47 -9.00
CA ILE A 104 7.44 3.72 -7.77
C ILE A 104 8.14 2.39 -8.07
N ALA A 105 7.68 1.64 -9.07
CA ALA A 105 8.32 0.39 -9.49
C ALA A 105 9.76 0.63 -9.97
N LEU A 106 10.01 1.71 -10.71
CA LEU A 106 11.36 2.11 -11.14
C LEU A 106 12.25 2.46 -9.94
N LEU A 107 11.74 3.19 -8.95
CA LEU A 107 12.51 3.51 -7.74
C LEU A 107 12.87 2.26 -6.93
N HIS A 108 11.94 1.30 -6.82
CA HIS A 108 12.21 0.03 -6.18
C HIS A 108 13.30 -0.77 -6.92
N GLN A 109 13.23 -0.83 -8.24
CA GLN A 109 14.23 -1.51 -9.06
C GLN A 109 15.61 -0.86 -8.96
N GLN A 110 15.69 0.47 -8.92
CA GLN A 110 16.95 1.20 -8.71
C GLN A 110 17.55 0.94 -7.33
N ARG A 111 16.71 0.89 -6.29
CA ARG A 111 17.15 0.59 -4.92
C ARG A 111 17.71 -0.82 -4.79
N GLU A 112 17.06 -1.80 -5.40
CA GLU A 112 17.53 -3.19 -5.38
C GLU A 112 18.87 -3.36 -6.09
N ALA A 113 19.05 -2.70 -7.24
CA ALA A 113 20.32 -2.71 -7.96
C ALA A 113 21.46 -2.07 -7.14
N LEU A 114 21.19 -0.96 -6.44
CA LEU A 114 22.18 -0.31 -5.56
C LEU A 114 22.56 -1.22 -4.39
N CYS A 115 21.57 -1.84 -3.73
CA CYS A 115 21.81 -2.77 -2.62
C CYS A 115 22.62 -4.00 -3.07
N ALA A 116 22.31 -4.57 -4.23
CA ALA A 116 23.06 -5.69 -4.79
C ALA A 116 24.52 -5.32 -5.05
N ASN A 117 24.76 -4.11 -5.57
CA ASN A 117 26.12 -3.65 -5.84
C ASN A 117 26.91 -3.41 -4.55
N LEU A 118 26.28 -2.81 -3.54
CA LEU A 118 26.88 -2.61 -2.21
C LEU A 118 27.25 -3.94 -1.55
N SER A 119 26.37 -4.94 -1.62
CA SER A 119 26.66 -6.30 -1.13
C SER A 119 27.86 -6.92 -1.85
N ARG A 120 27.94 -6.78 -3.18
CA ARG A 120 29.07 -7.28 -3.97
C ARG A 120 30.39 -6.62 -3.60
N THR A 121 30.40 -5.30 -3.37
CA THR A 121 31.60 -4.61 -2.88
C THR A 121 32.00 -5.06 -1.48
N ARG A 122 31.04 -5.30 -0.58
CA ARG A 122 31.32 -5.82 0.77
C ARG A 122 31.94 -7.20 0.73
N GLU A 123 31.40 -8.11 -0.08
CA GLU A 123 31.97 -9.46 -0.26
C GLU A 123 33.40 -9.44 -0.80
N LEU A 124 33.69 -8.55 -1.78
CA LEU A 124 35.05 -8.40 -2.31
C LEU A 124 36.02 -7.86 -1.25
N LEU A 125 35.59 -6.88 -0.45
CA LEU A 125 36.38 -6.33 0.64
C LEU A 125 36.60 -7.35 1.76
N ASP A 126 35.60 -8.15 2.12
CA ASP A 126 35.73 -9.20 3.12
C ASP A 126 36.65 -10.34 2.66
N ARG A 127 36.63 -10.68 1.36
CA ARG A 127 37.59 -11.62 0.77
C ARG A 127 39.02 -11.10 0.81
N LEU A 128 39.23 -9.82 0.51
CA LEU A 128 40.55 -9.19 0.60
C LEU A 128 41.04 -9.13 2.05
N ARG A 129 40.16 -8.74 2.99
CA ARG A 129 40.46 -8.73 4.43
C ARG A 129 40.78 -10.11 4.98
N SER A 130 40.12 -11.16 4.50
CA SER A 130 40.39 -12.54 4.92
C SER A 130 41.70 -13.07 4.36
N ARG A 131 42.11 -12.61 3.16
CA ARG A 131 43.38 -12.96 2.51
C ARG A 131 44.58 -12.25 3.13
N ASP A 132 44.38 -11.03 3.62
CA ASP A 132 45.37 -10.25 4.37
C ASP A 132 45.56 -10.76 5.81
N ARG A 133 44.60 -11.54 6.32
CA ARG A 133 44.60 -12.12 7.67
C ARG A 133 45.12 -13.57 7.74
N ASP A 134 45.67 -14.11 6.67
CA ASP A 134 46.32 -15.43 6.66
C ASP A 134 47.85 -15.28 6.81
N PRO A 135 48.42 -15.38 8.03
CA PRO A 135 49.86 -15.44 8.24
C PRO A 135 50.38 -16.84 7.90
N ARG A 136 50.18 -17.29 6.66
CA ARG A 136 50.73 -18.55 6.13
C ARG A 136 51.69 -18.30 4.97
N THR A 137 52.55 -17.30 5.14
CA THR A 137 53.83 -17.25 4.45
C THR A 137 54.76 -16.34 5.24
N MET A 138 55.43 -16.87 6.26
CA MET A 138 56.84 -16.54 6.51
C MET A 138 57.52 -17.68 7.29
N HIS A 139 58.29 -18.44 6.52
CA HIS A 139 59.49 -19.21 6.85
C HIS A 139 59.50 -20.25 7.98
N ARG A 140 59.32 -21.49 7.50
CA ARG A 140 60.26 -22.59 7.73
C ARG A 140 61.69 -22.16 7.33
N ALA A 141 62.60 -22.10 8.31
CA ALA A 141 64.02 -22.48 8.24
C ALA A 141 64.60 -22.44 9.66
#